data_AF-A0A2D8EIE2-F1
#
_entry.id   AF-A0A2D8EIE2-F1
#
_cell.length_a   1.000
_cell.length_b   1.000
_cell.length_c   1.000
_cell.angle_alpha   90.00
_cell.angle_beta   90.00
_cell.angle_gamma   90.00
#
_symmetry.space_group_name_H-M   'P 1'
#
loop_
_entity.id
_entity.type
_entity.pdbx_description
1 polymer ?
#
loop_
_entity_poly.entity_id
_entity_poly.type
_entity_poly.pdbx_seq_one_letter_code
_entity_poly.pdbx_strand_id
1 'polypeptide(L)'
;MFTEYTDDNGDVQTVAAQKTAYDMANTAALAATERAKRTALLMETDHYALADVTMPDAMKTYRQALRDVPQQTDFPSKIDWPTKP
;
A
#
# COMPACT_ATOMS: atom_id res chain seq x y z
N MET A 1 -27.27 -3.64 0.72
CA MET A 1 -27.52 -2.64 -0.34
C MET A 1 -27.48 -1.28 0.35
N PHE A 2 -26.72 -0.30 -0.15
CA PHE A 2 -26.70 1.03 0.46
C PHE A 2 -28.09 1.69 0.28
N THR A 3 -28.63 2.27 1.34
CA THR A 3 -29.93 2.97 1.35
C THR A 3 -29.78 4.29 2.06
N GLU A 4 -30.54 5.30 1.64
CA GLU A 4 -30.55 6.59 2.32
C GLU A 4 -31.24 6.48 3.69
N TYR A 5 -30.68 7.16 4.68
CA TYR A 5 -31.28 7.29 6.00
C TYR A 5 -30.85 8.60 6.66
N THR A 6 -31.63 9.07 7.62
CA THR A 6 -31.26 10.19 8.49
C THR A 6 -30.70 9.62 9.79
N ASP A 7 -29.51 10.06 10.19
CA ASP A 7 -28.90 9.63 11.45
C ASP A 7 -29.47 10.39 12.67
N ASP A 8 -29.00 9.99 13.86
CA ASP A 8 -29.46 10.57 15.14
C ASP A 8 -29.11 12.06 15.30
N ASN A 9 -28.21 12.59 14.46
CA ASN A 9 -27.84 14.01 14.42
C ASN A 9 -28.74 14.80 13.47
N GLY A 10 -29.62 14.13 12.72
CA GLY A 10 -30.47 14.74 11.69
C GLY A 10 -29.80 14.86 10.32
N ASP A 11 -28.60 14.30 10.14
CA ASP A 11 -27.88 14.37 8.87
C ASP A 11 -28.35 13.26 7.91
N VAL A 12 -28.58 13.63 6.64
CA VAL A 12 -29.00 12.68 5.60
C VAL A 12 -27.78 11.99 5.00
N GLN A 13 -27.65 10.69 5.26
CA GLN A 13 -26.61 9.85 4.72
C GLN A 13 -27.01 9.34 3.32
N THR A 14 -26.51 10.00 2.27
CA THR A 14 -26.82 9.63 0.88
C THR A 14 -26.09 8.34 0.46
N VAL A 15 -26.66 7.61 -0.49
CA VAL A 15 -26.02 6.41 -1.06
C VAL A 15 -24.67 6.74 -1.70
N ALA A 16 -24.54 7.90 -2.33
CA ALA A 16 -23.28 8.34 -2.95
C ALA A 16 -22.16 8.55 -1.92
N ALA A 17 -22.48 9.18 -0.79
CA ALA A 17 -21.52 9.38 0.31
C ALA A 17 -21.09 8.04 0.91
N GLN A 18 -22.04 7.14 1.17
CA GLN A 18 -21.76 5.79 1.69
C GLN A 18 -20.87 4.98 0.74
N LYS A 19 -21.16 5.00 -0.57
CA LYS A 19 -20.33 4.32 -1.57
C LYS A 19 -18.91 4.89 -1.62
N THR A 20 -18.79 6.22 -1.62
CA THR A 20 -17.48 6.89 -1.61
C THR A 20 -16.67 6.50 -0.37
N ALA A 21 -17.29 6.51 0.82
CA ALA A 21 -16.64 6.09 2.05
C ALA A 21 -16.21 4.61 2.02
N TYR A 22 -17.06 3.74 1.47
CA TYR A 22 -16.74 2.33 1.27
C TYR A 22 -15.54 2.13 0.34
N ASP A 23 -15.54 2.80 -0.81
CA ASP A 23 -14.46 2.71 -1.80
C ASP A 23 -13.13 3.27 -1.23
N MET A 24 -13.19 4.37 -0.47
CA MET A 24 -12.03 4.92 0.26
C MET A 24 -11.50 3.94 1.31
N ALA A 25 -12.38 3.31 2.09
CA ALA A 25 -12.00 2.34 3.11
C ALA A 25 -11.34 1.10 2.48
N ASN A 26 -11.90 0.58 1.40
CA ASN A 26 -11.31 -0.53 0.65
C ASN A 26 -9.94 -0.16 0.06
N THR A 27 -9.82 1.03 -0.52
CA THR A 27 -8.54 1.52 -1.07
C THR A 27 -7.49 1.67 0.03
N ALA A 28 -7.87 2.20 1.20
CA ALA A 28 -6.97 2.32 2.35
C ALA A 28 -6.52 0.95 2.88
N ALA A 29 -7.44 -0.02 2.96
CA ALA A 29 -7.12 -1.38 3.37
C ALA A 29 -6.16 -2.06 2.39
N LEU A 30 -6.38 -1.91 1.08
CA LEU A 30 -5.47 -2.41 0.05
C LEU A 30 -4.09 -1.76 0.18
N ALA A 31 -4.03 -0.43 0.33
CA ALA A 31 -2.76 0.28 0.55
C ALA A 31 -1.99 -0.20 1.78
N ALA A 32 -2.69 -0.55 2.86
CA ALA A 32 -2.07 -1.11 4.06
C ALA A 32 -1.45 -2.49 3.77
N THR A 33 -2.19 -3.37 3.10
CA THR A 33 -1.71 -4.70 2.68
C THR A 33 -0.46 -4.60 1.80
N GLU A 34 -0.46 -3.73 0.80
CA GLU A 34 0.67 -3.60 -0.12
C GLU A 34 1.90 -2.97 0.56
N ARG A 35 1.72 -2.05 1.52
CA ARG A 35 2.83 -1.55 2.36
C ARG A 35 3.39 -2.62 3.30
N ALA A 36 2.54 -3.52 3.79
CA ALA A 36 3.00 -4.66 4.59
C ALA A 36 3.86 -5.61 3.73
N LYS A 37 3.40 -5.92 2.51
CA LYS A 37 4.17 -6.71 1.53
C LYS A 37 5.53 -6.08 1.22
N ARG A 38 5.57 -4.77 0.94
CA ARG A 38 6.81 -4.01 0.75
C ARG A 38 7.77 -4.19 1.93
N THR A 39 7.24 -4.08 3.15
CA THR A 39 8.03 -4.20 4.37
C THR A 39 8.59 -5.61 4.53
N ALA A 40 7.80 -6.66 4.25
CA ALA A 40 8.27 -8.04 4.25
C ALA A 40 9.43 -8.26 3.25
N LEU A 41 9.32 -7.76 2.02
CA LEU A 41 10.37 -7.87 1.00
C LEU A 41 11.67 -7.13 1.39
N LEU A 42 11.54 -5.98 2.08
CA LEU A 42 12.69 -5.27 2.65
C LEU A 42 13.32 -6.05 3.81
N MET A 43 12.52 -6.69 4.66
CA MET A 43 13.02 -7.51 5.76
C MET A 43 13.80 -8.74 5.25
N GLU A 44 13.33 -9.40 4.19
CA GLU A 44 14.05 -10.53 3.58
C GLU A 44 15.47 -10.18 3.13
N THR A 45 15.71 -8.92 2.79
CA THR A 45 16.99 -8.44 2.27
C THR A 45 17.78 -7.64 3.30
N ASP A 46 17.34 -7.63 4.57
CA ASP A 46 17.95 -6.80 5.61
C ASP A 46 19.36 -7.25 6.00
N HIS A 47 19.65 -8.55 5.89
CA HIS A 47 20.97 -9.12 6.15
C HIS A 47 22.08 -8.54 5.26
N TYR A 48 21.75 -7.98 4.09
CA TYR A 48 22.73 -7.29 3.24
C TYR A 48 23.22 -5.96 3.84
N ALA A 49 22.56 -5.43 4.87
CA ALA A 49 22.96 -4.21 5.57
C ALA A 49 23.85 -4.47 6.79
N LEU A 50 24.21 -5.73 7.07
CA LEU A 50 25.15 -6.08 8.13
C LEU A 50 26.58 -5.67 7.74
N ALA A 51 27.41 -5.33 8.74
CA ALA A 51 28.78 -4.85 8.53
C ALA A 51 29.67 -5.86 7.77
N ASP A 52 29.36 -7.16 7.88
CA ASP A 52 30.12 -8.24 7.24
C ASP A 52 29.74 -8.45 5.76
N VAL A 53 28.70 -7.78 5.26
CA VAL A 53 28.20 -7.95 3.89
C VAL A 53 28.37 -6.66 3.10
N THR A 54 29.11 -6.73 2.00
CA THR A 54 29.07 -5.65 0.99
C THR A 54 27.84 -5.84 0.12
N MET A 55 26.82 -5.00 0.32
CA MET A 55 25.59 -5.04 -0.47
C MET A 55 25.87 -4.82 -1.97
N PRO A 56 25.50 -5.78 -2.85
CA PRO A 56 25.63 -5.61 -4.30
C PRO A 56 24.78 -4.43 -4.80
N ASP A 57 25.21 -3.75 -5.85
CA ASP A 57 24.46 -2.62 -6.40
C ASP A 57 23.06 -3.00 -6.88
N ALA A 58 22.91 -4.21 -7.44
CA ALA A 58 21.59 -4.74 -7.80
C ALA A 58 20.64 -4.83 -6.59
N MET A 59 21.16 -5.18 -5.41
CA MET A 59 20.37 -5.25 -4.17
C MET A 59 20.04 -3.85 -3.62
N LYS A 60 20.95 -2.87 -3.76
CA LYS A 60 20.67 -1.46 -3.44
C LYS A 60 19.52 -0.93 -4.31
N THR A 61 19.60 -1.16 -5.62
CA THR A 61 18.56 -0.77 -6.58
C THR A 61 17.22 -1.45 -6.27
N TYR A 62 17.23 -2.75 -6.00
CA TYR A 62 16.03 -3.50 -5.61
C TYR A 62 15.37 -2.93 -4.35
N ARG A 63 16.15 -2.70 -3.28
CA ARG A 63 15.63 -2.13 -2.01
C ARG A 63 15.11 -0.71 -2.19
N GLN A 64 15.74 0.09 -3.04
CA GLN A 64 15.25 1.44 -3.36
C GLN A 64 13.93 1.38 -4.15
N ALA A 65 13.85 0.54 -5.18
CA ALA A 65 12.61 0.33 -5.94
C ALA A 65 11.45 -0.14 -5.05
N LEU A 66 11.71 -1.00 -4.06
CA LEU A 66 10.70 -1.36 -3.05
C LEU A 66 10.22 -0.15 -2.24
N ARG A 67 11.12 0.74 -1.81
CA ARG A 67 10.74 1.96 -1.07
C ARG A 67 9.91 2.93 -1.90
N ASP A 68 10.11 2.89 -3.22
CA ASP A 68 9.44 3.75 -4.19
C ASP A 68 8.07 3.19 -4.66
N VAL A 69 7.67 1.99 -4.20
CA VAL A 69 6.37 1.37 -4.53
C VAL A 69 5.16 2.27 -4.18
N PRO A 70 5.06 2.87 -2.97
CA PRO A 70 3.93 3.75 -2.64
C PRO A 70 3.83 5.04 -3.48
N GLN A 71 4.86 5.36 -4.27
CA GLN A 71 4.93 6.53 -5.13
C GLN A 71 4.55 6.22 -6.58
N GLN A 72 4.25 4.95 -6.91
CA GLN A 72 3.76 4.57 -8.23
C GLN A 72 2.38 5.19 -8.49
N THR A 73 2.13 5.60 -9.74
CA THR A 73 0.92 6.33 -10.15
C THR A 73 -0.38 5.59 -9.83
N ASP A 74 -0.38 4.26 -9.96
CA ASP A 74 -1.56 3.42 -9.74
C ASP A 74 -1.56 2.73 -8.36
N PHE A 75 -0.69 3.13 -7.43
CA PHE A 75 -0.71 2.59 -6.08
C PHE A 75 -2.02 3.01 -5.36
N PRO A 76 -2.73 2.09 -4.68
CA PRO A 76 -2.39 0.69 -4.41
C PRO A 76 -3.07 -0.34 -5.33
N SER A 77 -3.82 0.09 -6.34
CA SER A 77 -4.65 -0.80 -7.18
C SER A 77 -3.85 -1.60 -8.20
N LYS A 78 -2.75 -1.05 -8.70
CA LYS A 78 -1.80 -1.74 -9.58
C LYS A 78 -0.38 -1.35 -9.19
N ILE A 79 0.47 -2.37 -9.03
CA ILE A 79 1.85 -2.19 -8.57
C ILE A 79 2.78 -3.02 -9.43
N ASP A 80 3.79 -2.35 -9.98
CA ASP A 80 4.92 -2.98 -10.65
C ASP A 80 5.98 -3.31 -9.59
N TRP A 81 5.94 -4.54 -9.08
CA TRP A 81 6.89 -5.01 -8.06
C TRP A 81 8.26 -5.28 -8.69
N PRO A 82 9.36 -4.76 -8.11
CA PRO A 82 10.69 -5.05 -8.61
C PRO A 82 11.00 -6.55 -8.44
N THR A 83 11.78 -7.12 -9.35
CA THR A 83 12.24 -8.51 -9.25
C THR A 83 13.49 -8.57 -8.39
N LYS A 84 13.52 -9.52 -7.44
CA LYS A 84 14.68 -9.76 -6.58
C LYS A 84 15.87 -10.23 -7.43
N PRO A 85 17.06 -9.62 -7.27
CA PRO A 85 18.27 -10.03 -7.97
C PRO A 85 18.87 -11.32 -7.43
#